data_AF-A0A242L047-F1
#
_entry.id   AF-A0A242L047-F1
#
_cell.length_a   1.000
_cell.length_b   1.000
_cell.length_c   1.000
_cell.angle_alpha   90.00
_cell.angle_beta   90.00
_cell.angle_gamma   90.00
#
_symmetry.space_group_name_H-M   'P 1'
#
loop_
_entity.id
_entity.type
_entity.pdbx_description
1 polymer ?
#
loop_
_entity_poly.entity_id
_entity_poly.type
_entity_poly.pdbx_seq_one_letter_code
_entity_poly.pdbx_strand_id
1 'polypeptide(L)'
;MPIYTKTGDQGMTSLFDGTRVKKASLRVEVYGTFDECCAQISLAQKMLKNPESQQALDWVQNKLFQMNAELATATKKDKLAHKSDLISAEDIHQLEIWIDEKTAKLPEIHEFILPGKSLAGAQLHVARTVCRRGERVLDRFMENEEVRSELSKFANRLSDCLYSFAREADHEQEQEVLLNQIIRRYQERVQQPKIKLDFEEIVHACIDHANCLSVPVSIAIVDKNGALKQFYRMDDALIVSESMAIKKAYTTVSMKADTHELTELVQPNQPLFQLETLSDGKLVTFGGGFLLKDGQGNIVGGIGVSGGSPDQDRAIATKGIEKFKERA
;
A
#
# COMPACT_ATOMS: atom_id res chain seq x y z
N MET A 1 -30.46 -15.29 35.73
CA MET A 1 -30.33 -16.72 36.10
C MET A 1 -28.89 -16.96 36.59
N PRO A 2 -28.66 -17.75 37.65
CA PRO A 2 -27.30 -18.09 38.08
C PRO A 2 -26.60 -18.97 37.03
N ILE A 3 -25.30 -18.73 36.82
CA ILE A 3 -24.49 -19.46 35.80
C ILE A 3 -24.27 -20.92 36.20
N TYR A 4 -24.05 -21.22 37.48
CA TYR A 4 -23.91 -22.60 37.97
C TYR A 4 -25.20 -23.09 38.66
N THR A 5 -25.65 -24.29 38.29
CA THR A 5 -26.89 -24.90 38.81
C THR A 5 -26.67 -26.20 39.59
N LYS A 6 -25.44 -26.77 39.55
CA LYS A 6 -25.03 -28.05 40.16
C LYS A 6 -25.78 -29.31 39.65
N THR A 7 -26.72 -29.17 38.71
CA THR A 7 -27.49 -30.31 38.17
C THR A 7 -26.66 -31.29 37.33
N GLY A 8 -25.45 -30.87 36.94
CA GLY A 8 -24.51 -31.67 36.16
C GLY A 8 -23.37 -32.30 36.96
N ASP A 9 -23.34 -32.19 38.29
CA ASP A 9 -22.24 -32.69 39.14
C ASP A 9 -22.13 -34.23 39.12
N GLN A 10 -23.24 -34.91 38.83
CA GLN A 10 -23.29 -36.36 38.66
C GLN A 10 -22.86 -36.84 37.25
N GLY A 11 -22.21 -35.98 36.46
CA GLY A 11 -21.72 -36.34 35.11
C GLY A 11 -22.79 -36.34 34.01
N MET A 12 -23.98 -35.81 34.29
CA MET A 12 -25.08 -35.68 33.34
C MET A 12 -25.23 -34.23 32.87
N THR A 13 -25.86 -34.03 31.72
CA THR A 13 -26.24 -32.71 31.20
C THR A 13 -27.60 -32.78 30.52
N SER A 14 -28.28 -31.64 30.37
CA SER A 14 -29.53 -31.55 29.62
C SER A 14 -29.25 -31.00 28.22
N LEU A 15 -29.80 -31.68 27.22
CA LEU A 15 -29.90 -31.22 25.84
C LEU A 15 -30.89 -30.06 25.72
N PHE A 16 -30.90 -29.40 24.56
CA PHE A 16 -31.79 -28.26 24.30
C PHE A 16 -33.28 -28.62 24.43
N ASP A 17 -33.65 -29.87 24.10
CA ASP A 17 -35.02 -30.37 24.20
C ASP A 17 -35.43 -30.87 25.60
N GLY A 18 -34.51 -30.77 26.57
CA GLY A 18 -34.66 -31.22 27.96
C GLY A 18 -34.19 -32.65 28.23
N THR A 19 -33.78 -33.40 27.20
CA THR A 19 -33.31 -34.78 27.35
C THR A 19 -32.02 -34.84 28.17
N ARG A 20 -31.94 -35.75 29.15
CA ARG A 20 -30.74 -35.91 30.00
C ARG A 20 -29.81 -36.96 29.41
N VAL A 21 -28.56 -36.58 29.17
CA VAL A 21 -27.50 -37.46 28.63
C VAL A 21 -26.24 -37.39 29.48
N LYS A 22 -25.35 -38.39 29.37
CA LYS A 22 -24.01 -38.31 29.96
C LYS A 22 -23.21 -37.20 29.29
N LYS A 23 -22.40 -36.47 30.07
CA LYS A 23 -21.47 -35.44 29.54
C LYS A 23 -20.45 -36.01 28.55
N ALA A 24 -20.13 -37.29 28.67
CA ALA A 24 -19.22 -38.00 27.76
C ALA A 24 -19.96 -38.65 26.56
N SER A 25 -21.22 -38.29 26.29
CA SER A 25 -21.92 -38.81 25.11
C SER A 25 -21.38 -38.18 23.84
N LEU A 26 -21.37 -38.94 22.73
CA LEU A 26 -20.85 -38.47 21.45
C LEU A 26 -21.57 -37.21 20.98
N ARG A 27 -22.89 -37.11 21.21
CA ARG A 27 -23.67 -35.89 20.92
C ARG A 27 -23.09 -34.64 21.60
N VAL A 28 -22.70 -34.75 22.87
CA VAL A 28 -22.08 -33.66 23.65
C VAL A 28 -20.70 -33.32 23.10
N GLU A 29 -19.92 -34.32 22.71
CA GLU A 29 -18.60 -34.13 22.09
C GLU A 29 -18.70 -33.38 20.76
N VAL A 30 -19.71 -33.69 19.92
CA VAL A 30 -19.89 -33.03 18.60
C VAL A 30 -20.15 -31.53 18.78
N TYR A 31 -21.23 -31.13 19.45
CA TYR A 31 -21.54 -29.71 19.59
C TYR A 31 -20.51 -28.98 20.46
N GLY A 32 -19.87 -29.68 21.41
CA GLY A 32 -18.78 -29.12 22.21
C GLY A 32 -17.53 -28.82 21.37
N THR A 33 -17.22 -29.65 20.38
CA THR A 33 -16.09 -29.41 19.46
C THR A 33 -16.37 -28.21 18.54
N PHE A 34 -17.61 -28.03 18.08
CA PHE A 34 -17.98 -26.85 17.29
C PHE A 34 -18.10 -25.58 18.14
N ASP A 35 -18.45 -25.69 19.43
CA ASP A 35 -18.38 -24.58 20.38
C ASP A 35 -16.91 -24.13 20.58
N GLU A 36 -15.98 -25.07 20.73
CA GLU A 36 -14.54 -24.77 20.75
C GLU A 36 -14.09 -24.11 19.44
N CYS A 37 -14.53 -24.62 18.28
CA CYS A 37 -14.27 -24.00 16.99
C CYS A 37 -14.75 -22.53 16.96
N CYS A 38 -15.98 -22.28 17.41
CA CYS A 38 -16.57 -20.94 17.49
C CYS A 38 -15.72 -20.00 18.36
N ALA A 39 -15.25 -20.47 19.53
CA ALA A 39 -14.35 -19.71 20.39
C ALA A 39 -13.01 -19.36 19.70
N GLN A 40 -12.42 -20.30 18.95
CA GLN A 40 -11.21 -20.05 18.18
C GLN A 40 -11.42 -19.04 17.05
N ILE A 41 -12.58 -19.09 16.37
CA ILE A 41 -12.98 -18.11 15.35
C ILE A 41 -13.16 -16.74 15.97
N SER A 42 -13.77 -16.65 17.16
CA SER A 42 -13.96 -15.39 17.88
C SER A 42 -12.63 -14.67 18.14
N LEU A 43 -11.61 -15.41 18.59
CA LEU A 43 -10.27 -14.85 18.77
C LEU A 43 -9.66 -14.35 17.46
N ALA A 44 -9.77 -15.16 16.40
CA ALA A 44 -9.26 -14.79 15.07
C ALA A 44 -9.97 -13.54 14.52
N GLN A 45 -11.28 -13.45 14.71
CA GLN A 45 -12.11 -12.32 14.30
C GLN A 45 -11.63 -11.01 14.93
N LYS A 46 -11.20 -11.02 16.20
CA LYS A 46 -10.64 -9.82 16.87
C LYS A 46 -9.24 -9.43 16.38
N MET A 47 -8.52 -10.34 15.74
CA MET A 47 -7.18 -10.09 15.21
C MET A 47 -7.18 -9.59 13.75
N LEU A 48 -8.29 -9.78 13.03
CA LEU A 48 -8.43 -9.33 11.66
C LEU A 48 -8.43 -7.79 11.56
N LYS A 49 -7.89 -7.27 10.46
CA LYS A 49 -7.90 -5.84 10.14
C LYS A 49 -9.07 -5.45 9.24
N ASN A 50 -9.44 -6.34 8.31
CA ASN A 50 -10.52 -6.14 7.36
C ASN A 50 -11.92 -6.23 8.01
N PRO A 51 -12.72 -5.14 8.01
CA PRO A 51 -14.06 -5.14 8.62
C PRO A 51 -15.07 -6.09 7.96
N GLU A 52 -14.99 -6.29 6.64
CA GLU A 52 -15.88 -7.22 5.93
C GLU A 52 -15.61 -8.65 6.40
N SER A 53 -14.34 -9.01 6.54
CA SER A 53 -13.94 -10.32 7.05
C SER A 53 -14.30 -10.52 8.53
N GLN A 54 -14.23 -9.45 9.32
CA GLN A 54 -14.72 -9.48 10.71
C GLN A 54 -16.23 -9.76 10.78
N GLN A 55 -17.04 -9.13 9.92
CA GLN A 55 -18.48 -9.35 9.86
C GLN A 55 -18.83 -10.75 9.35
N ALA A 56 -18.10 -11.25 8.35
CA ALA A 56 -18.29 -12.61 7.86
C ALA A 56 -18.01 -13.66 8.96
N LEU A 57 -16.95 -13.48 9.76
CA LEU A 57 -16.66 -14.39 10.88
C LEU A 57 -17.65 -14.24 12.04
N ASP A 58 -18.26 -13.07 12.24
CA ASP A 58 -19.38 -12.91 13.18
C ASP A 58 -20.61 -13.70 12.71
N TRP A 59 -20.93 -13.63 11.42
CA TRP A 59 -21.96 -14.46 10.81
C TRP A 59 -21.68 -15.96 10.97
N VAL A 60 -20.44 -16.40 10.75
CA VAL A 60 -20.02 -17.80 10.94
C VAL A 60 -20.22 -18.24 12.39
N GLN A 61 -19.87 -17.41 13.38
CA GLN A 61 -20.08 -17.72 14.80
C GLN A 61 -21.58 -17.92 15.10
N ASN A 62 -22.44 -17.06 14.56
CA ASN A 62 -23.90 -17.21 14.70
C ASN A 62 -24.41 -18.51 14.05
N LYS A 63 -23.88 -18.89 12.88
CA LYS A 63 -24.23 -20.16 12.22
C LYS A 63 -23.76 -21.39 12.99
N LEU A 64 -22.55 -21.35 13.57
CA LEU A 64 -22.10 -22.41 14.47
C LEU A 64 -22.97 -22.53 15.71
N PHE A 65 -23.48 -21.41 16.25
CA PHE A 65 -24.42 -21.44 17.36
C PHE A 65 -25.77 -22.11 16.98
N GLN A 66 -26.31 -21.80 15.79
CA GLN A 66 -27.50 -22.45 15.24
C GLN A 66 -27.28 -23.96 15.01
N MET A 67 -26.15 -24.32 14.41
CA MET A 67 -25.73 -25.71 14.22
C MET A 67 -25.62 -26.46 15.55
N ASN A 68 -25.04 -25.84 16.58
CA ASN A 68 -24.95 -26.43 17.91
C ASN A 68 -26.33 -26.63 18.55
N ALA A 69 -27.28 -25.71 18.35
CA ALA A 69 -28.65 -25.89 18.82
C ALA A 69 -29.35 -27.09 18.16
N GLU A 70 -29.11 -27.32 16.86
CA GLU A 70 -29.60 -28.48 16.13
C GLU A 70 -29.00 -29.79 16.65
N LEU A 71 -27.67 -29.84 16.79
CA LEU A 71 -26.96 -31.01 17.32
C LEU A 71 -27.34 -31.33 18.78
N ALA A 72 -27.61 -30.29 19.57
CA ALA A 72 -28.09 -30.41 20.94
C ALA A 72 -29.58 -30.78 21.05
N THR A 73 -30.28 -31.09 19.96
CA THR A 73 -31.69 -31.50 19.95
C THR A 73 -31.82 -32.96 19.50
N ALA A 74 -32.31 -33.85 20.38
CA ALA A 74 -32.41 -35.28 20.08
C ALA A 74 -33.77 -35.68 19.50
N THR A 75 -34.86 -35.24 20.14
CA THR A 75 -36.21 -35.78 19.89
C THR A 75 -37.21 -34.76 19.33
N LYS A 76 -37.01 -33.47 19.60
CA LYS A 76 -37.97 -32.40 19.25
C LYS A 76 -37.47 -31.50 18.11
N LYS A 77 -36.93 -32.09 17.04
CA LYS A 77 -36.33 -31.35 15.91
C LYS A 77 -37.32 -30.39 15.24
N ASP A 78 -38.58 -30.80 15.04
CA ASP A 78 -39.62 -29.93 14.47
C ASP A 78 -39.89 -28.67 15.31
N LYS A 79 -39.85 -28.81 16.64
CA LYS A 79 -40.04 -27.67 17.55
C LYS A 79 -38.87 -26.70 17.54
N LEU A 80 -37.66 -27.18 17.25
CA LEU A 80 -36.50 -26.32 17.06
C LEU A 80 -36.63 -25.53 15.76
N ALA A 81 -37.06 -26.17 14.67
CA ALA A 81 -37.24 -25.51 13.37
C ALA A 81 -38.23 -24.34 13.41
N HIS A 82 -39.17 -24.34 14.34
CA HIS A 82 -40.10 -23.22 14.57
C HIS A 82 -39.54 -22.07 15.44
N LYS A 83 -38.40 -22.28 16.09
CA LYS A 83 -37.81 -21.35 17.07
C LYS A 83 -36.42 -20.83 16.71
N SER A 84 -35.74 -21.48 15.76
CA SER A 84 -34.41 -21.12 15.29
C SER A 84 -34.33 -21.40 13.80
N ASP A 85 -33.62 -20.53 13.08
CA ASP A 85 -33.18 -20.84 11.73
C ASP A 85 -32.20 -22.01 11.78
N LEU A 86 -32.36 -22.95 10.85
CA LEU A 86 -31.45 -24.08 10.67
C LEU A 86 -30.49 -23.78 9.53
N ILE A 87 -29.34 -24.45 9.52
CA ILE A 87 -28.39 -24.34 8.41
C ILE A 87 -29.08 -24.73 7.10
N SER A 88 -28.96 -23.88 6.10
CA SER A 88 -29.59 -24.01 4.79
C SER A 88 -28.56 -24.23 3.68
N ALA A 89 -29.03 -24.58 2.48
CA ALA A 89 -28.17 -24.64 1.30
C ALA A 89 -27.59 -23.26 0.94
N GLU A 90 -28.33 -22.18 1.21
CA GLU A 90 -27.87 -20.81 0.98
C GLU A 90 -26.69 -20.45 1.89
N ASP A 91 -26.70 -20.92 3.14
CA ASP A 91 -25.58 -20.71 4.06
C ASP A 91 -24.29 -21.39 3.57
N ILE A 92 -24.42 -22.57 2.96
CA ILE A 92 -23.28 -23.28 2.36
C ILE A 92 -22.80 -22.53 1.12
N HIS A 93 -23.73 -22.06 0.29
CA HIS A 93 -23.41 -21.28 -0.90
C HIS A 93 -22.69 -19.97 -0.56
N GLN A 94 -23.10 -19.31 0.52
CA GLN A 94 -22.43 -18.10 1.01
C GLN A 94 -20.96 -18.35 1.39
N LEU A 95 -20.65 -19.51 1.98
CA LEU A 95 -19.26 -19.90 2.25
C LEU A 95 -18.47 -20.10 0.94
N GLU A 96 -19.08 -20.70 -0.07
CA GLU A 96 -18.47 -20.90 -1.40
C GLU A 96 -18.18 -19.57 -2.08
N ILE A 97 -19.11 -18.62 -2.05
CA ILE A 97 -18.90 -17.25 -2.55
C ILE A 97 -17.68 -16.61 -1.89
N TRP A 98 -17.57 -16.67 -0.57
CA TRP A 98 -16.41 -16.09 0.12
C TRP A 98 -15.09 -16.81 -0.19
N ILE A 99 -15.12 -18.12 -0.42
CA ILE A 99 -13.94 -18.87 -0.86
C ILE A 99 -13.49 -18.37 -2.23
N ASP A 100 -14.41 -18.26 -3.18
CA ASP A 100 -14.12 -17.83 -4.55
C ASP A 100 -13.63 -16.37 -4.59
N GLU A 101 -14.34 -15.46 -3.94
CA GLU A 101 -13.99 -14.04 -3.87
C GLU A 101 -12.59 -13.79 -3.30
N LYS A 102 -12.23 -14.52 -2.24
CA LYS A 102 -10.91 -14.39 -1.60
C LYS A 102 -9.84 -15.03 -2.44
N THR A 103 -10.10 -16.23 -2.96
CA THR A 103 -9.11 -16.95 -3.77
C THR A 103 -8.77 -16.17 -5.05
N ALA A 104 -9.75 -15.51 -5.67
CA ALA A 104 -9.53 -14.68 -6.86
C ALA A 104 -8.62 -13.47 -6.63
N LYS A 105 -8.53 -12.95 -5.41
CA LYS A 105 -7.69 -11.79 -5.04
C LYS A 105 -6.28 -12.20 -4.58
N LEU A 106 -6.05 -13.50 -4.36
CA LEU A 106 -4.82 -14.01 -3.78
C LEU A 106 -3.90 -14.58 -4.86
N PRO A 107 -2.58 -14.50 -4.68
CA PRO A 107 -1.64 -15.12 -5.61
C PRO A 107 -1.88 -16.65 -5.67
N GLU A 108 -1.67 -17.25 -6.84
CA GLU A 108 -1.72 -18.70 -6.99
C GLU A 108 -0.63 -19.37 -6.17
N ILE A 109 -0.94 -20.54 -5.61
CA ILE A 109 -0.02 -21.30 -4.77
C ILE A 109 0.05 -22.72 -5.31
N HIS A 110 1.27 -23.15 -5.62
CA HIS A 110 1.56 -24.50 -6.13
C HIS A 110 2.25 -25.39 -5.08
N GLU A 111 2.47 -24.88 -3.87
CA GLU A 111 3.19 -25.56 -2.79
C GLU A 111 2.43 -25.51 -1.47
N PHE A 112 2.76 -26.40 -0.53
CA PHE A 112 2.18 -26.35 0.81
C PHE A 112 2.63 -25.08 1.56
N ILE A 113 1.67 -24.35 2.10
CA ILE A 113 1.92 -23.14 2.88
C ILE A 113 2.13 -23.52 4.34
N LEU A 114 3.19 -22.97 4.95
CA LEU A 114 3.32 -22.99 6.40
C LEU A 114 2.22 -22.11 7.02
N PRO A 115 1.43 -22.62 7.98
CA PRO A 115 0.36 -21.85 8.61
C PRO A 115 0.89 -20.58 9.30
N GLY A 116 0.35 -19.42 8.92
CA GLY A 116 0.46 -18.20 9.70
C GLY A 116 1.70 -17.35 9.39
N LYS A 117 1.51 -16.37 8.52
CA LYS A 117 2.42 -15.22 8.35
C LYS A 117 1.96 -13.98 9.13
N SER A 118 0.73 -14.02 9.63
CA SER A 118 0.09 -13.04 10.50
C SER A 118 -0.49 -13.73 11.75
N LEU A 119 -0.72 -12.96 12.82
CA LEU A 119 -1.38 -13.47 14.03
C LEU A 119 -2.80 -13.97 13.72
N ALA A 120 -3.55 -13.21 12.94
CA ALA A 120 -4.90 -13.58 12.53
C ALA A 120 -4.91 -14.84 11.64
N GLY A 121 -4.02 -14.92 10.65
CA GLY A 121 -3.90 -16.09 9.77
C GLY A 121 -3.48 -17.36 10.54
N ALA A 122 -2.54 -17.25 11.47
CA ALA A 122 -2.16 -18.35 12.36
C ALA A 122 -3.36 -18.85 13.18
N GLN A 123 -4.10 -17.93 13.79
CA GLN A 123 -5.27 -18.25 14.60
C GLN A 123 -6.42 -18.85 13.77
N LEU A 124 -6.62 -18.40 12.53
CA LEU A 124 -7.59 -18.97 11.60
C LEU A 124 -7.21 -20.40 11.18
N HIS A 125 -5.93 -20.70 11.05
CA HIS A 125 -5.49 -22.08 10.84
C HIS A 125 -5.74 -22.97 12.06
N VAL A 126 -5.61 -22.45 13.29
CA VAL A 126 -6.01 -23.18 14.50
C VAL A 126 -7.51 -23.49 14.43
N ALA A 127 -8.36 -22.48 14.21
CA ALA A 127 -9.80 -22.65 14.07
C ALA A 127 -10.16 -23.67 12.99
N ARG A 128 -9.51 -23.61 11.82
CA ARG A 128 -9.67 -24.58 10.72
C ARG A 128 -9.38 -26.01 11.17
N THR A 129 -8.30 -26.24 11.92
CA THR A 129 -7.97 -27.60 12.40
C THR A 129 -8.99 -28.14 13.40
N VAL A 130 -9.53 -27.26 14.26
CA VAL A 130 -10.62 -27.59 15.19
C VAL A 130 -11.92 -27.85 14.44
N CYS A 131 -12.24 -27.08 13.42
CA CYS A 131 -13.38 -27.31 12.53
C CYS A 131 -13.31 -28.71 11.88
N ARG A 132 -12.15 -29.08 11.32
CA ARG A 132 -11.92 -30.43 10.77
C ARG A 132 -11.99 -31.52 11.84
N ARG A 133 -11.63 -31.22 13.09
CA ARG A 133 -11.85 -32.15 14.21
C ARG A 133 -13.35 -32.34 14.46
N GLY A 134 -14.11 -31.25 14.50
CA GLY A 134 -15.58 -31.27 14.61
C GLY A 134 -16.24 -32.07 13.50
N GLU A 135 -15.80 -31.88 12.25
CA GLU A 135 -16.23 -32.65 11.07
C GLU A 135 -16.09 -34.18 11.30
N ARG A 136 -14.90 -34.64 11.72
CA ARG A 136 -14.68 -36.08 12.00
C ARG A 136 -15.51 -36.60 13.17
N VAL A 137 -15.73 -35.78 14.20
CA VAL A 137 -16.56 -36.17 15.35
C VAL A 137 -18.03 -36.25 14.92
N LEU A 138 -18.49 -35.33 14.08
CA LEU A 138 -19.82 -35.34 13.47
C LEU A 138 -20.02 -36.57 12.58
N ASP A 139 -19.04 -36.94 11.75
CA ASP A 139 -19.12 -38.14 10.91
C ASP A 139 -19.35 -39.40 11.74
N ARG A 140 -18.55 -39.60 12.81
CA ARG A 140 -18.76 -40.72 13.75
C ARG A 140 -20.12 -40.69 14.41
N PHE A 141 -20.65 -39.50 14.68
CA PHE A 141 -21.97 -39.34 15.28
C PHE A 141 -23.09 -39.74 14.30
N MET A 142 -22.95 -39.41 13.02
CA MET A 142 -23.90 -39.76 11.96
C MET A 142 -23.99 -41.27 11.68
N GLU A 143 -23.01 -42.07 12.10
CA GLU A 143 -23.07 -43.54 11.97
C GLU A 143 -24.23 -44.15 12.78
N ASN A 144 -24.64 -43.51 13.88
CA ASN A 144 -25.61 -44.06 14.83
C ASN A 144 -26.86 -43.18 14.99
N GLU A 145 -26.85 -41.97 14.43
CA GLU A 145 -27.88 -40.96 14.63
C GLU A 145 -28.24 -40.29 13.29
N GLU A 146 -29.53 -40.09 13.04
CA GLU A 146 -29.97 -39.42 11.82
C GLU A 146 -29.73 -37.90 11.94
N VAL A 147 -28.91 -37.36 11.05
CA VAL A 147 -28.54 -35.93 11.00
C VAL A 147 -28.75 -35.41 9.59
N ARG A 148 -29.14 -34.14 9.50
CA ARG A 148 -29.31 -33.45 8.22
C ARG A 148 -27.98 -33.32 7.47
N SER A 149 -28.01 -33.61 6.16
CA SER A 149 -26.81 -33.59 5.32
C SER A 149 -26.15 -32.20 5.26
N GLU A 150 -26.94 -31.14 5.45
CA GLU A 150 -26.46 -29.76 5.40
C GLU A 150 -25.41 -29.47 6.47
N LEU A 151 -25.49 -30.09 7.65
CA LEU A 151 -24.52 -29.88 8.72
C LEU A 151 -23.12 -30.38 8.36
N SER A 152 -23.04 -31.57 7.73
CA SER A 152 -21.77 -32.14 7.26
C SER A 152 -21.16 -31.30 6.14
N LYS A 153 -21.98 -30.88 5.16
CA LYS A 153 -21.55 -30.02 4.05
C LYS A 153 -21.08 -28.65 4.55
N PHE A 154 -21.80 -28.07 5.51
CA PHE A 154 -21.44 -26.79 6.11
C PHE A 154 -20.11 -26.88 6.87
N ALA A 155 -19.90 -27.92 7.70
CA ALA A 155 -18.64 -28.11 8.42
C ALA A 155 -17.46 -28.31 7.46
N ASN A 156 -17.64 -29.10 6.41
CA ASN A 156 -16.64 -29.32 5.37
C ASN A 156 -16.24 -28.00 4.69
N ARG A 157 -17.23 -27.26 4.19
CA ARG A 157 -17.01 -25.99 3.49
C ARG A 157 -16.48 -24.89 4.40
N LEU A 158 -16.89 -24.88 5.67
CA LEU A 158 -16.37 -23.94 6.66
C LEU A 158 -14.86 -24.11 6.85
N SER A 159 -14.33 -25.33 6.81
CA SER A 159 -12.89 -25.55 6.94
C SER A 159 -12.10 -24.93 5.78
N ASP A 160 -12.63 -24.99 4.55
CA ASP A 160 -12.05 -24.34 3.37
C ASP A 160 -12.18 -22.81 3.44
N CYS A 161 -13.32 -22.33 3.94
CA CYS A 161 -13.58 -20.91 4.14
C CYS A 161 -12.61 -20.30 5.17
N LEU A 162 -12.39 -20.97 6.31
CA LEU A 162 -11.40 -20.54 7.30
C LEU A 162 -9.97 -20.52 6.72
N TYR A 163 -9.67 -21.43 5.79
CA TYR A 163 -8.41 -21.41 5.07
C TYR A 163 -8.28 -20.20 4.13
N SER A 164 -9.33 -19.84 3.39
CA SER A 164 -9.30 -18.66 2.51
C SER A 164 -9.16 -17.36 3.30
N PHE A 165 -9.85 -17.23 4.45
CA PHE A 165 -9.66 -16.12 5.38
C PHE A 165 -8.23 -16.06 5.95
N ALA A 166 -7.64 -17.21 6.28
CA ALA A 166 -6.28 -17.25 6.80
C ALA A 166 -5.26 -16.69 5.77
N ARG A 167 -5.44 -17.07 4.50
CA ARG A 167 -4.59 -16.59 3.41
C ARG A 167 -4.76 -15.10 3.14
N GLU A 168 -6.00 -14.59 3.22
CA GLU A 168 -6.27 -13.16 3.11
C GLU A 168 -5.54 -12.37 4.20
N ALA A 169 -5.68 -12.80 5.46
CA ALA A 169 -5.03 -12.14 6.59
C ALA A 169 -3.50 -12.13 6.47
N ASP A 170 -2.92 -13.24 6.01
CA ASP A 170 -1.48 -13.34 5.75
C ASP A 170 -1.03 -12.41 4.61
N HIS A 171 -1.82 -12.32 3.54
CA HIS A 171 -1.53 -11.43 2.42
C HIS A 171 -1.60 -9.95 2.81
N GLU A 172 -2.63 -9.55 3.57
CA GLU A 172 -2.75 -8.17 4.10
C GLU A 172 -1.54 -7.78 4.94
N GLN A 173 -1.07 -8.70 5.81
CA GLN A 173 0.11 -8.45 6.64
C GLN A 173 1.40 -8.32 5.80
N GLU A 174 1.57 -9.15 4.77
CA GLU A 174 2.71 -9.04 3.85
C GLU A 174 2.74 -7.70 3.10
N GLN A 175 1.57 -7.26 2.59
CA GLN A 175 1.44 -5.98 1.90
C GLN A 175 1.81 -4.81 2.82
N GLU A 176 1.35 -4.82 4.07
CA GLU A 176 1.65 -3.78 5.05
C GLU A 176 3.15 -3.72 5.38
N VAL A 177 3.78 -4.88 5.57
CA VAL A 177 5.23 -4.96 5.81
C VAL A 177 6.00 -4.35 4.62
N LEU A 178 5.61 -4.69 3.38
CA LEU A 178 6.23 -4.14 2.18
C LEU A 178 6.04 -2.62 2.06
N LEU A 179 4.82 -2.12 2.30
CA LEU A 179 4.52 -0.69 2.25
C LEU A 179 5.37 0.09 3.26
N ASN A 180 5.47 -0.40 4.50
CA ASN A 180 6.29 0.22 5.54
C ASN A 180 7.77 0.25 5.16
N GLN A 181 8.29 -0.79 4.51
CA GLN A 181 9.66 -0.81 3.99
C GLN A 181 9.88 0.24 2.89
N ILE A 182 8.92 0.40 1.96
CA ILE A 182 9.00 1.39 0.88
C ILE A 182 9.01 2.81 1.47
N ILE A 183 8.09 3.10 2.39
CA ILE A 183 7.99 4.40 3.06
C ILE A 183 9.30 4.72 3.78
N ARG A 184 9.85 3.76 4.53
CA ARG A 184 11.13 3.92 5.23
C ARG A 184 12.27 4.26 4.26
N ARG A 185 12.42 3.49 3.17
CA ARG A 185 13.45 3.75 2.15
C ARG A 185 13.29 5.12 1.50
N TYR A 186 12.06 5.55 1.26
CA TYR A 186 11.78 6.88 0.73
C TYR A 186 12.19 7.97 1.72
N GLN A 187 11.81 7.86 2.99
CA GLN A 187 12.16 8.82 4.05
C GLN A 187 13.68 8.93 4.24
N GLU A 188 14.40 7.80 4.25
CA GLU A 188 15.87 7.77 4.34
C GLU A 188 16.54 8.50 3.17
N ARG A 189 15.98 8.43 1.96
CA ARG A 189 16.47 9.18 0.79
C ARG A 189 16.16 10.68 0.88
N VAL A 190 14.99 11.05 1.39
CA VAL A 190 14.58 12.46 1.51
C VAL A 190 15.34 13.20 2.62
N GLN A 191 15.74 12.50 3.68
CA GLN A 191 16.50 13.06 4.81
C GLN A 191 18.00 13.26 4.53
N GLN A 192 18.50 12.88 3.35
CA GLN A 192 19.87 13.21 2.98
C GLN A 192 20.06 14.73 2.99
N PRO A 193 21.19 15.24 3.52
CA PRO A 193 21.44 16.67 3.60
C PRO A 193 21.37 17.26 2.19
N LYS A 194 20.29 18.00 1.91
CA LYS A 194 20.21 18.82 0.71
C LYS A 194 21.30 19.87 0.85
N ILE A 195 22.17 19.99 -0.15
CA ILE A 195 22.98 21.20 -0.31
C ILE A 195 21.98 22.35 -0.29
N LYS A 196 22.03 23.17 0.76
CA LYS A 196 21.14 24.32 0.92
C LYS A 196 21.64 25.39 -0.05
N LEU A 197 21.40 25.18 -1.34
CA LEU A 197 21.58 26.19 -2.36
C LEU A 197 20.55 27.27 -2.10
N ASP A 198 21.01 28.39 -1.56
CA ASP A 198 20.20 29.58 -1.36
C ASP A 198 19.98 30.26 -2.71
N PHE A 199 19.04 29.71 -3.49
CA PHE A 199 18.73 30.18 -4.82
C PHE A 199 18.18 31.62 -4.82
N GLU A 200 17.63 32.09 -3.70
CA GLU A 200 17.11 33.46 -3.56
C GLU A 200 18.25 34.48 -3.64
N GLU A 201 19.37 34.25 -2.95
CA GLU A 201 20.50 35.17 -3.00
C GLU A 201 21.16 35.24 -4.40
N ILE A 202 21.23 34.11 -5.10
CA ILE A 202 21.71 34.06 -6.49
C ILE A 202 20.81 34.91 -7.38
N VAL A 203 19.49 34.76 -7.26
CA VAL A 203 18.51 35.53 -8.02
C VAL A 203 18.60 37.01 -7.69
N HIS A 204 18.71 37.38 -6.40
CA HIS A 204 18.87 38.77 -5.98
C HIS A 204 20.13 39.42 -6.55
N ALA A 205 21.27 38.73 -6.51
CA ALA A 205 22.51 39.23 -7.11
C ALA A 205 22.37 39.50 -8.62
N CYS A 206 21.62 38.64 -9.33
CA CYS A 206 21.29 38.88 -10.74
C CYS A 206 20.38 40.09 -10.93
N ILE A 207 19.32 40.24 -10.12
CA ILE A 207 18.40 41.38 -10.20
C ILE A 207 19.13 42.70 -9.95
N ASP A 208 19.98 42.77 -8.92
CA ASP A 208 20.74 43.97 -8.58
C ASP A 208 21.66 44.39 -9.75
N HIS A 209 22.30 43.42 -10.40
CA HIS A 209 23.15 43.71 -11.55
C HIS A 209 22.34 44.10 -12.79
N ALA A 210 21.21 43.46 -13.03
CA ALA A 210 20.30 43.80 -14.12
C ALA A 210 19.76 45.23 -13.99
N ASN A 211 19.44 45.66 -12.77
CA ASN A 211 19.05 47.04 -12.46
C ASN A 211 20.20 48.03 -12.71
N CYS A 212 21.45 47.68 -12.37
CA CYS A 212 22.62 48.52 -12.68
C CYS A 212 22.84 48.71 -14.18
N LEU A 213 22.50 47.69 -14.98
CA LEU A 213 22.59 47.74 -16.44
C LEU A 213 21.34 48.34 -17.09
N SER A 214 20.28 48.62 -16.32
CA SER A 214 18.97 49.04 -16.81
C SER A 214 18.37 48.09 -17.85
N VAL A 215 18.51 46.77 -17.63
CA VAL A 215 18.01 45.73 -18.53
C VAL A 215 17.14 44.74 -17.76
N PRO A 216 15.82 44.74 -17.97
CA PRO A 216 14.93 43.73 -17.39
C PRO A 216 15.19 42.33 -17.95
N VAL A 217 15.33 41.33 -17.07
CA VAL A 217 15.63 39.94 -17.45
C VAL A 217 14.74 38.91 -16.76
N SER A 218 14.70 37.71 -17.34
CA SER A 218 14.26 36.47 -16.71
C SER A 218 15.47 35.66 -16.25
N ILE A 219 15.39 35.08 -15.05
CA ILE A 219 16.42 34.30 -14.40
C ILE A 219 15.84 32.94 -14.06
N ALA A 220 16.50 31.86 -14.48
CA ALA A 220 16.11 30.48 -14.19
C ALA A 220 17.28 29.74 -13.56
N ILE A 221 16.99 28.89 -12.56
CA ILE A 221 17.97 27.99 -11.95
C ILE A 221 17.42 26.57 -12.00
N VAL A 222 18.21 25.63 -12.48
CA VAL A 222 17.89 24.20 -12.57
C VAL A 222 18.82 23.38 -11.68
N ASP A 223 18.38 22.20 -11.24
CA ASP A 223 19.25 21.23 -10.56
C ASP A 223 20.16 20.47 -11.55
N LYS A 224 21.04 19.62 -11.02
CA LYS A 224 21.94 18.76 -11.82
C LYS A 224 21.25 17.82 -12.81
N ASN A 225 19.93 17.63 -12.72
CA ASN A 225 19.15 16.82 -13.66
C ASN A 225 18.40 17.69 -14.69
N GLY A 226 18.58 19.02 -14.64
CA GLY A 226 17.91 19.97 -15.51
C GLY A 226 16.49 20.33 -15.08
N ALA A 227 16.03 19.91 -13.89
CA ALA A 227 14.71 20.27 -13.40
C ALA A 227 14.72 21.70 -12.82
N LEU A 228 13.74 22.52 -13.21
CA LEU A 228 13.61 23.90 -12.73
C LEU A 228 13.43 23.94 -11.21
N LYS A 229 14.28 24.71 -10.54
CA LYS A 229 14.28 24.90 -9.08
C LYS A 229 13.78 26.27 -8.68
N GLN A 230 14.16 27.30 -9.41
CA GLN A 230 13.79 28.69 -9.17
C GLN A 230 13.64 29.42 -10.50
N PHE A 231 12.65 30.32 -10.56
CA PHE A 231 12.46 31.22 -11.69
C PHE A 231 12.01 32.59 -11.18
N TYR A 232 12.56 33.64 -11.77
CA TYR A 232 12.14 35.02 -11.52
C TYR A 232 12.15 35.80 -12.82
N ARG A 233 11.11 36.60 -13.06
CA ARG A 233 11.01 37.51 -14.20
C ARG A 233 10.84 38.92 -13.67
N MET A 234 11.77 39.80 -14.02
CA MET A 234 11.64 41.23 -13.72
C MET A 234 10.46 41.82 -14.47
N ASP A 235 9.86 42.87 -13.89
CA ASP A 235 8.88 43.68 -14.60
C ASP A 235 9.50 44.23 -15.89
N ASP A 236 8.71 44.32 -16.95
CA ASP A 236 9.11 44.76 -18.30
C ASP A 236 10.13 43.88 -19.05
N ALA A 237 10.50 42.70 -18.50
CA ALA A 237 11.28 41.72 -19.25
C ALA A 237 10.49 41.15 -20.45
N LEU A 238 11.18 40.94 -21.57
CA LEU A 238 10.57 40.37 -22.78
C LEU A 238 9.90 39.01 -22.49
N ILE A 239 8.69 38.78 -23.02
CA ILE A 239 7.95 37.54 -22.79
C ILE A 239 8.74 36.30 -23.25
N VAL A 240 9.47 36.41 -24.37
CA VAL A 240 10.29 35.32 -24.91
C VAL A 240 11.41 34.89 -23.95
N SER A 241 11.89 35.81 -23.10
CA SER A 241 12.98 35.59 -22.17
C SER A 241 12.70 34.52 -21.13
N GLU A 242 11.43 34.29 -20.80
CA GLU A 242 11.01 33.24 -19.87
C GLU A 242 11.48 31.87 -20.37
N SER A 243 11.08 31.52 -21.59
CA SER A 243 11.46 30.24 -22.20
C SER A 243 12.97 30.17 -22.47
N MET A 244 13.60 31.29 -22.84
CA MET A 244 15.03 31.33 -23.14
C MET A 244 15.89 31.14 -21.89
N ALA A 245 15.55 31.77 -20.76
CA ALA A 245 16.26 31.61 -19.50
C ALA A 245 16.23 30.15 -19.02
N ILE A 246 15.05 29.52 -19.07
CA ILE A 246 14.88 28.10 -18.70
C ILE A 246 15.73 27.20 -19.62
N LYS A 247 15.67 27.42 -20.94
CA LYS A 247 16.44 26.61 -21.90
C LYS A 247 17.95 26.83 -21.76
N LYS A 248 18.42 28.05 -21.48
CA LYS A 248 19.84 28.33 -21.21
C LYS A 248 20.35 27.58 -19.98
N ALA A 249 19.59 27.62 -18.88
CA ALA A 249 19.90 26.90 -17.65
C ALA A 249 19.94 25.38 -17.90
N TYR A 250 18.91 24.84 -18.58
CA TYR A 250 18.82 23.43 -18.95
C TYR A 250 19.98 22.99 -19.85
N THR A 251 20.26 23.76 -20.92
CA THR A 251 21.30 23.46 -21.90
C THR A 251 22.66 23.31 -21.22
N THR A 252 22.92 24.16 -20.24
CA THR A 252 24.20 24.14 -19.54
C THR A 252 24.40 22.83 -18.78
N VAL A 253 23.38 22.34 -18.08
CA VAL A 253 23.44 21.06 -17.37
C VAL A 253 23.44 19.86 -18.33
N SER A 254 22.65 19.91 -19.40
CA SER A 254 22.56 18.80 -20.36
C SER A 254 23.84 18.65 -21.20
N MET A 255 24.45 19.77 -21.61
CA MET A 255 25.68 19.79 -22.41
C MET A 255 26.94 19.76 -21.56
N LYS A 256 26.82 19.98 -20.24
CA LYS A 256 27.95 20.13 -19.31
C LYS A 256 28.96 21.21 -19.75
N ALA A 257 28.46 22.28 -20.36
CA ALA A 257 29.22 23.40 -20.88
C ALA A 257 28.38 24.68 -20.78
N ASP A 258 29.01 25.84 -20.60
CA ASP A 258 28.27 27.10 -20.57
C ASP A 258 27.74 27.42 -21.97
N THR A 259 26.57 28.05 -22.09
CA THR A 259 25.90 28.15 -23.41
C THR A 259 26.68 28.99 -24.42
N HIS A 260 27.55 29.88 -23.97
CA HIS A 260 28.40 30.69 -24.83
C HIS A 260 29.55 29.90 -25.48
N GLU A 261 29.98 28.79 -24.88
CA GLU A 261 31.01 27.90 -25.44
C GLU A 261 30.45 27.11 -26.65
N LEU A 262 29.12 26.98 -26.74
CA LEU A 262 28.46 26.24 -27.82
C LEU A 262 28.31 27.07 -29.10
N THR A 263 28.38 28.40 -29.02
CA THR A 263 28.03 29.30 -30.13
C THR A 263 28.86 29.05 -31.38
N GLU A 264 30.16 28.81 -31.25
CA GLU A 264 31.04 28.54 -32.39
C GLU A 264 30.81 27.13 -32.96
N LEU A 265 30.49 26.15 -32.11
CA LEU A 265 30.34 24.74 -32.50
C LEU A 265 29.07 24.47 -33.31
N VAL A 266 28.08 25.36 -33.21
CA VAL A 266 26.78 25.24 -33.91
C VAL A 266 26.72 26.05 -35.21
N GLN A 267 27.81 26.68 -35.64
CA GLN A 267 27.85 27.43 -36.90
C GLN A 267 27.81 26.49 -38.13
N PRO A 268 27.41 26.97 -39.31
CA PRO A 268 27.52 26.19 -40.54
C PRO A 268 28.93 25.61 -40.73
N ASN A 269 29.00 24.33 -41.09
CA ASN A 269 30.22 23.53 -41.22
C ASN A 269 30.96 23.19 -39.91
N GLN A 270 30.33 23.38 -38.74
CA GLN A 270 30.88 22.97 -37.45
C GLN A 270 30.22 21.69 -36.91
N PRO A 271 30.86 20.95 -35.98
CA PRO A 271 30.43 19.60 -35.58
C PRO A 271 29.03 19.52 -34.97
N LEU A 272 28.51 20.60 -34.37
CA LEU A 272 27.21 20.65 -33.71
C LEU A 272 26.20 21.51 -34.49
N PHE A 273 26.43 21.76 -35.78
CA PHE A 273 25.48 22.48 -36.61
C PHE A 273 24.07 21.85 -36.51
N GLN A 274 23.04 22.68 -36.30
CA GLN A 274 21.63 22.32 -36.09
C GLN A 274 21.30 21.63 -34.75
N LEU A 275 22.17 21.68 -33.74
CA LEU A 275 21.93 21.08 -32.43
C LEU A 275 20.57 21.47 -31.82
N GLU A 276 20.18 22.74 -31.93
CA GLU A 276 18.92 23.28 -31.42
C GLU A 276 17.73 22.60 -32.09
N THR A 277 17.76 22.47 -33.43
CA THR A 277 16.73 21.79 -34.22
C THR A 277 16.64 20.31 -33.89
N LEU A 278 17.79 19.62 -33.80
CA LEU A 278 17.86 18.19 -33.46
C LEU A 278 17.39 17.88 -32.04
N SER A 279 17.36 18.89 -31.17
CA SER A 279 16.90 18.80 -29.79
C SER A 279 15.41 19.18 -29.60
N ASP A 280 14.63 19.25 -30.68
CA ASP A 280 13.24 19.76 -30.68
C ASP A 280 13.15 21.18 -30.10
N GLY A 281 14.19 22.00 -30.32
CA GLY A 281 14.28 23.36 -29.79
C GLY A 281 14.42 23.44 -28.26
N LYS A 282 14.79 22.35 -27.57
CA LYS A 282 15.01 22.35 -26.12
C LYS A 282 16.30 23.04 -25.72
N LEU A 283 17.29 23.08 -26.61
CA LEU A 283 18.59 23.68 -26.33
C LEU A 283 18.71 25.12 -26.85
N VAL A 284 19.52 25.92 -26.16
CA VAL A 284 19.91 27.29 -26.51
C VAL A 284 21.42 27.41 -26.41
N THR A 285 22.06 27.83 -27.49
CA THR A 285 23.51 27.75 -27.73
C THR A 285 24.17 29.13 -27.81
N PHE A 286 23.45 30.16 -27.38
CA PHE A 286 23.97 31.52 -27.24
C PHE A 286 24.03 31.93 -25.76
N GLY A 287 24.90 32.90 -25.47
CA GLY A 287 25.31 33.25 -24.10
C GLY A 287 24.18 33.63 -23.14
N GLY A 288 24.43 33.38 -21.86
CA GLY A 288 23.52 33.66 -20.75
C GLY A 288 23.24 32.46 -19.84
N GLY A 289 23.70 31.25 -20.20
CA GLY A 289 23.63 30.06 -19.33
C GLY A 289 25.01 29.65 -18.80
N PHE A 290 25.07 29.26 -17.52
CA PHE A 290 26.30 28.85 -16.83
C PHE A 290 26.10 27.69 -15.87
N LEU A 291 27.16 26.89 -15.69
CA LEU A 291 27.21 25.78 -14.73
C LEU A 291 27.33 26.31 -13.29
N LEU A 292 26.53 25.74 -12.40
CA LEU A 292 26.74 25.86 -10.96
C LEU A 292 27.54 24.63 -10.50
N LYS A 293 28.78 24.86 -10.03
CA LYS A 293 29.69 23.83 -9.52
C LYS A 293 30.01 24.04 -8.04
N ASP A 294 29.95 22.98 -7.22
CA ASP A 294 30.34 23.05 -5.81
C ASP A 294 31.86 23.29 -5.62
N GLY A 295 32.32 23.51 -4.38
CA GLY A 295 33.74 23.70 -4.07
C GLY A 295 34.66 22.53 -4.46
N GLN A 296 34.10 21.36 -4.80
CA GLN A 296 34.82 20.18 -5.28
C GLN A 296 34.81 20.06 -6.82
N GLY A 297 34.13 20.99 -7.51
CA GLY A 297 34.01 21.03 -8.97
C GLY A 297 32.88 20.16 -9.53
N ASN A 298 32.03 19.55 -8.69
CA ASN A 298 30.89 18.77 -9.15
C ASN A 298 29.77 19.69 -9.63
N ILE A 299 29.12 19.34 -10.73
CA ILE A 299 27.95 20.08 -11.22
C ILE A 299 26.77 19.83 -10.29
N VAL A 300 26.26 20.90 -9.67
CA VAL A 300 25.09 20.88 -8.79
C VAL A 300 23.84 21.48 -9.45
N GLY A 301 24.01 22.19 -10.56
CA GLY A 301 22.92 22.78 -11.33
C GLY A 301 23.39 23.71 -12.44
N GLY A 302 22.48 24.54 -12.93
CA GLY A 302 22.77 25.56 -13.94
C GLY A 302 21.90 26.79 -13.74
N ILE A 303 22.43 27.96 -14.11
CA ILE A 303 21.70 29.24 -14.14
C ILE A 303 21.54 29.67 -15.60
N GLY A 304 20.41 30.29 -15.91
CA GLY A 304 20.14 30.89 -17.21
C GLY A 304 19.51 32.26 -17.05
N VAL A 305 20.09 33.26 -17.71
CA VAL A 305 19.60 34.64 -17.74
C VAL A 305 19.25 35.01 -19.18
N SER A 306 18.11 35.68 -19.37
CA SER A 306 17.69 36.17 -20.67
C SER A 306 16.91 37.48 -20.58
N GLY A 307 17.21 38.43 -21.45
CA GLY A 307 16.43 39.66 -21.62
C GLY A 307 17.23 40.80 -22.25
N GLY A 308 18.56 40.79 -22.09
CA GLY A 308 19.46 41.70 -22.76
C GLY A 308 20.14 41.10 -23.99
N SER A 309 21.24 41.72 -24.40
CA SER A 309 22.20 41.10 -25.30
C SER A 309 22.87 39.89 -24.65
N PRO A 310 23.43 38.94 -25.43
CA PRO A 310 24.17 37.81 -24.86
C PRO A 310 25.29 38.22 -23.89
N ASP A 311 25.93 39.37 -24.10
CA ASP A 311 26.98 39.87 -23.22
C ASP A 311 26.40 40.39 -21.89
N GLN A 312 25.26 41.09 -21.93
CA GLN A 312 24.55 41.56 -20.74
C GLN A 312 24.01 40.38 -19.92
N ASP A 313 23.39 39.41 -20.58
CA ASP A 313 22.90 38.19 -19.94
C ASP A 313 24.06 37.45 -19.25
N ARG A 314 25.25 37.38 -19.88
CA ARG A 314 26.43 36.77 -19.27
C ARG A 314 26.93 37.54 -18.05
N ALA A 315 27.00 38.87 -18.13
CA ALA A 315 27.42 39.70 -17.01
C ALA A 315 26.51 39.53 -15.79
N ILE A 316 25.18 39.49 -16.02
CA ILE A 316 24.19 39.28 -14.96
C ILE A 316 24.30 37.88 -14.36
N ALA A 317 24.39 36.84 -15.19
CA ALA A 317 24.55 35.46 -14.71
C ALA A 317 25.84 35.28 -13.90
N THR A 318 26.94 35.95 -14.30
CA THR A 318 28.22 35.91 -13.59
C THR A 318 28.09 36.40 -12.15
N LYS A 319 27.29 37.44 -11.89
CA LYS A 319 27.04 37.92 -10.52
C LYS A 319 26.29 36.92 -9.65
N GLY A 320 25.33 36.20 -10.23
CA GLY A 320 24.68 35.07 -9.55
C GLY A 320 25.68 33.96 -9.18
N ILE A 321 26.62 33.64 -10.08
CA ILE A 321 27.64 32.60 -9.85
C ILE A 321 28.66 33.03 -8.80
N GLU A 322 29.12 34.29 -8.83
CA GLU A 322 30.01 34.84 -7.79
C GLU A 322 29.34 34.68 -6.42
N LYS A 323 28.05 35.02 -6.32
CA LYS A 323 27.29 34.87 -5.07
C LYS A 323 27.16 33.42 -4.63
N PHE A 324 26.95 32.50 -5.58
CA PHE A 324 26.92 31.07 -5.32
C PHE A 324 28.25 30.55 -4.76
N LYS A 325 29.38 30.99 -5.33
CA LYS A 325 30.73 30.57 -4.92
C LYS A 325 31.14 31.06 -3.52
N GLU A 326 30.60 32.17 -3.04
CA GLU A 326 30.83 32.62 -1.65
C GLU A 326 30.35 31.61 -0.59
N ARG A 327 29.49 30.65 -0.96
CA ARG A 327 28.87 29.67 -0.05
C ARG A 327 29.18 28.20 -0.34
N ALA A 328 29.78 27.90 -1.49
CA ALA A 328 30.02 26.54 -1.99
C ALA A 328 31.36 25.97 -1.54
#